data_AF-A0A7S3L849-F1
#
_entry.id   AF-A0A7S3L849-F1
#
_cell.length_a   1.000
_cell.length_b   1.000
_cell.length_c   1.000
_cell.angle_alpha   90.00
_cell.angle_beta   90.00
_cell.angle_gamma   90.00
#
_symmetry.space_group_name_H-M   'P 1'
#
loop_
_entity.id
_entity.type
_entity.pdbx_description
1 polymer ?
#
loop_
_entity_poly.entity_id
_entity_poly.type
_entity_poly.pdbx_seq_one_letter_code
_entity_poly.pdbx_strand_id
1 'polypeptide(L)'
;DTDAGFDDLVALTCPLAHGHSIDLVTTVCGSNTALDTHHALERLLSSGLDNRVVPSKNRPRPSQAWLTDFRRRFGAFVERHGTTTPTQSPLQKSSNGDDDDDDDGMTTRVKQFLQNSPDDGVDLLCLGPLSNVADWMERFPDLMMTKVSSVWILGGSHPTTERVDEFNFGQDAPAASYVFEGRLADKITLVPGDVTSHHLVADDFIPTIVEAACRNQELASTDYNVNTKLLAHIIEEEQQYSIFYDPVCIFLYLHPEAARFARVPLRVDPESGATQSSSGTTAMIPFAEQVNFDAYQAWLLQAIQQSSDAQSSCTEEAQTNLE
;
A
#
# COMPACT_ATOMS: atom_id res chain seq x y z
N ASP A 1 2.40 4.10 2.11
CA ASP A 1 2.30 3.79 3.54
C ASP A 1 1.46 2.54 3.71
N THR A 2 1.95 1.51 4.40
CA THR A 2 1.42 0.13 4.35
C THR A 2 1.66 -0.62 5.66
N ASP A 3 0.78 -1.53 6.06
CA ASP A 3 0.98 -2.45 7.19
C ASP A 3 1.41 -3.87 6.76
N ALA A 4 1.66 -4.07 5.46
CA ALA A 4 2.10 -5.29 4.78
C ALA A 4 1.28 -6.55 5.13
N GLY A 5 -0.04 -6.43 4.99
CA GLY A 5 -0.93 -7.54 4.70
C GLY A 5 -0.56 -8.31 3.42
N PHE A 6 -1.23 -9.43 3.15
CA PHE A 6 -1.03 -10.15 1.89
C PHE A 6 -1.52 -9.34 0.69
N ASP A 7 -2.59 -8.59 0.88
CA ASP A 7 -3.13 -7.57 -0.03
C ASP A 7 -2.15 -6.44 -0.29
N ASP A 8 -1.53 -5.85 0.74
CA ASP A 8 -0.47 -4.87 0.54
C ASP A 8 0.69 -5.44 -0.30
N LEU A 9 1.07 -6.71 -0.09
CA LEU A 9 2.14 -7.32 -0.86
C LEU A 9 1.77 -7.42 -2.35
N VAL A 10 0.52 -7.74 -2.69
CA VAL A 10 0.05 -7.68 -4.08
C VAL A 10 0.03 -6.23 -4.58
N ALA A 11 -0.41 -5.29 -3.76
CA ALA A 11 -0.47 -3.86 -4.07
C ALA A 11 0.92 -3.25 -4.36
N LEU A 12 1.97 -3.73 -3.71
CA LEU A 12 3.36 -3.34 -3.98
C LEU A 12 3.95 -4.12 -5.16
N THR A 13 3.68 -5.42 -5.27
CA THR A 13 4.34 -6.29 -6.25
C THR A 13 3.73 -6.16 -7.65
N CYS A 14 2.42 -5.96 -7.76
CA CYS A 14 1.71 -5.88 -9.03
C CYS A 14 2.16 -4.67 -9.89
N PRO A 15 2.26 -3.44 -9.37
CA PRO A 15 2.81 -2.31 -10.14
C PRO A 15 4.26 -2.53 -10.56
N LEU A 16 5.09 -3.11 -9.68
CA LEU A 16 6.48 -3.44 -10.00
C LEU A 16 6.55 -4.49 -11.13
N ALA A 17 5.61 -5.44 -11.17
CA ALA A 17 5.49 -6.39 -12.27
C ALA A 17 5.09 -5.69 -13.58
N HIS A 18 4.29 -4.61 -13.51
CA HIS A 18 3.96 -3.74 -14.65
C HIS A 18 5.04 -2.71 -15.00
N GLY A 19 6.20 -2.73 -14.33
CA GLY A 19 7.31 -1.83 -14.62
C GLY A 19 7.18 -0.43 -14.01
N HIS A 20 6.21 -0.19 -13.12
CA HIS A 20 6.17 1.02 -12.32
C HIS A 20 7.29 1.03 -11.27
N SER A 21 7.69 2.22 -10.82
CA SER A 21 8.63 2.42 -9.72
C SER A 21 7.91 2.94 -8.48
N ILE A 22 8.40 2.53 -7.30
CA ILE A 22 7.93 3.02 -6.00
C ILE A 22 9.08 3.77 -5.34
N ASP A 23 8.94 5.07 -5.08
CA ASP A 23 10.04 5.90 -4.59
C ASP A 23 10.39 5.63 -3.12
N LEU A 24 9.37 5.46 -2.27
CA LEU A 24 9.52 5.21 -0.86
C LEU A 24 8.36 4.35 -0.34
N VAL A 25 8.67 3.40 0.54
CA VAL A 25 7.68 2.61 1.29
C VAL A 25 7.86 2.89 2.77
N THR A 26 6.80 3.33 3.41
CA THR A 26 6.76 3.52 4.87
C THR A 26 5.86 2.46 5.47
N THR A 27 6.25 1.91 6.62
CA THR A 27 5.43 0.92 7.31
C THR A 27 4.69 1.53 8.49
N VAL A 28 3.45 1.10 8.69
CA VAL A 28 2.60 1.49 9.82
C VAL A 28 2.15 0.26 10.59
N CYS A 29 1.81 0.42 11.87
CA CYS A 29 1.23 -0.68 12.64
C CYS A 29 -0.21 -0.93 12.19
N GLY A 30 -0.54 -2.20 11.98
CA GLY A 30 -1.87 -2.68 11.63
C GLY A 30 -1.92 -4.19 11.81
N SER A 31 -1.90 -4.91 10.68
CA SER A 31 -1.84 -6.37 10.61
C SER A 31 -0.62 -6.91 11.35
N ASN A 32 0.54 -6.28 11.15
CA ASN A 32 1.80 -6.56 11.86
C ASN A 32 2.28 -5.32 12.64
N THR A 33 3.36 -5.47 13.41
CA THR A 33 4.08 -4.30 13.92
C THR A 33 4.83 -3.63 12.77
N ALA A 34 4.99 -2.31 12.79
CA ALA A 34 5.69 -1.59 11.73
C ALA A 34 7.13 -2.13 11.48
N LEU A 35 7.82 -2.59 12.53
CA LEU A 35 9.14 -3.19 12.40
C LEU A 35 9.11 -4.57 11.76
N ASP A 36 8.15 -5.43 12.13
CA ASP A 36 7.98 -6.74 11.50
C ASP A 36 7.59 -6.60 10.03
N THR A 37 6.70 -5.66 9.72
CA THR A 37 6.34 -5.25 8.36
C THR A 37 7.59 -4.84 7.58
N HIS A 38 8.44 -3.98 8.15
CA HIS A 38 9.67 -3.53 7.49
C HIS A 38 10.60 -4.70 7.16
N HIS A 39 10.85 -5.59 8.13
CA HIS A 39 11.67 -6.77 7.90
C HIS A 39 11.07 -7.73 6.87
N ALA A 40 9.75 -7.89 6.85
CA ALA A 40 9.07 -8.72 5.85
C ALA A 40 9.25 -8.15 4.44
N LEU A 41 9.03 -6.85 4.26
CA LEU A 41 9.19 -6.18 2.97
C LEU A 41 10.65 -6.21 2.48
N GLU A 42 11.62 -5.96 3.35
CA GLU A 42 13.04 -6.08 3.00
C GLU A 42 13.40 -7.49 2.54
N ARG A 43 12.83 -8.54 3.16
CA ARG A 43 13.11 -9.93 2.77
C ARG A 43 12.38 -10.36 1.50
N LEU A 44 11.16 -9.90 1.29
CA LEU A 44 10.33 -10.31 0.15
C LEU A 44 10.63 -9.49 -1.11
N LEU A 45 10.90 -8.19 -0.96
CA LEU A 45 11.04 -7.22 -2.05
C LEU A 45 12.44 -6.61 -2.15
N SER A 46 13.46 -7.32 -1.63
CA SER A 46 14.87 -6.87 -1.54
C SER A 46 15.45 -6.31 -2.84
N SER A 47 15.01 -6.79 -4.01
CA SER A 47 15.51 -6.31 -5.31
C SER A 47 14.69 -5.16 -5.91
N GLY A 48 13.43 -5.00 -5.51
CA GLY A 48 12.53 -3.97 -6.03
C GLY A 48 12.47 -2.70 -5.17
N LEU A 49 12.78 -2.81 -3.88
CA LEU A 49 12.62 -1.75 -2.89
C LEU A 49 13.89 -1.48 -2.05
N ASP A 50 15.08 -1.86 -2.55
CA ASP A 50 16.33 -1.77 -1.78
C ASP A 50 16.55 -0.36 -1.19
N ASN A 51 16.68 -0.29 0.14
CA ASN A 51 16.78 0.93 0.93
C ASN A 51 15.59 1.91 0.79
N ARG A 52 14.42 1.47 0.35
CA ARG A 52 13.21 2.32 0.23
C ARG A 52 12.22 2.08 1.35
N VAL A 53 12.42 1.07 2.20
CA VAL A 53 11.49 0.75 3.29
C VAL A 53 11.90 1.47 4.59
N VAL A 54 10.96 2.19 5.22
CA VAL A 54 11.17 2.94 6.46
C VAL A 54 10.14 2.55 7.52
N PRO A 55 10.57 2.01 8.68
CA PRO A 55 9.65 1.68 9.77
C PRO A 55 9.14 2.88 10.54
N SER A 56 7.85 2.87 10.90
CA SER A 56 7.27 3.81 11.87
C SER A 56 7.44 3.37 13.33
N LYS A 57 7.30 4.34 14.24
CA LYS A 57 7.25 4.16 15.70
C LYS A 57 5.85 3.94 16.26
N ASN A 58 4.81 4.02 15.43
CA ASN A 58 3.45 3.82 15.88
C ASN A 58 3.31 2.48 16.58
N ARG A 59 2.59 2.46 17.71
CA ARG A 59 2.44 1.25 18.53
C ARG A 59 1.20 0.47 18.12
N PRO A 60 1.23 -0.87 18.17
CA PRO A 60 0.06 -1.67 17.88
C PRO A 60 -1.06 -1.37 18.88
N ARG A 61 -2.28 -1.16 18.37
CA ARG A 61 -3.50 -1.13 19.18
C ARG A 61 -3.93 -2.56 19.57
N PRO A 62 -4.85 -2.74 20.54
CA PRO A 62 -5.27 -4.06 21.00
C PRO A 62 -5.67 -4.96 19.83
N SER A 63 -4.96 -6.08 19.69
CA SER A 63 -5.10 -6.96 18.53
C SER A 63 -6.42 -7.73 18.59
N GLN A 64 -7.16 -7.71 17.48
CA GLN A 64 -8.27 -8.63 17.25
C GLN A 64 -7.77 -10.08 17.26
N ALA A 65 -8.59 -11.03 17.71
CA ALA A 65 -8.15 -12.42 17.90
C ALA A 65 -7.59 -13.06 16.62
N TRP A 66 -8.19 -12.76 15.47
CA TRP A 66 -7.78 -13.29 14.15
C TRP A 66 -6.37 -12.87 13.73
N LEU A 67 -5.86 -11.72 14.21
CA LEU A 67 -4.51 -11.24 13.89
C LEU A 67 -3.43 -12.20 14.36
N THR A 68 -3.68 -12.98 15.41
CA THR A 68 -2.72 -13.99 15.89
C THR A 68 -2.49 -15.06 14.84
N ASP A 69 -3.58 -15.51 14.20
CA ASP A 69 -3.52 -16.53 13.15
C ASP A 69 -2.87 -15.98 11.88
N PHE A 70 -3.32 -14.79 11.47
CA PHE A 70 -2.74 -14.06 10.35
C PHE A 70 -1.23 -13.90 10.49
N ARG A 71 -0.74 -13.35 11.61
CA ARG A 71 0.69 -13.11 11.87
C ARG A 71 1.52 -14.39 11.80
N ARG A 72 0.96 -15.49 12.29
CA ARG A 72 1.62 -16.81 12.22
C ARG A 72 1.77 -17.29 10.78
N ARG A 73 0.70 -17.20 9.97
CA ARG A 73 0.73 -17.60 8.55
C ARG A 73 1.66 -16.70 7.75
N PHE A 74 1.55 -15.38 7.94
CA PHE A 74 2.39 -14.39 7.28
C PHE A 74 3.87 -14.59 7.60
N GLY A 75 4.21 -14.81 8.89
CA GLY A 75 5.59 -15.11 9.29
C GLY A 75 6.15 -16.38 8.61
N ALA A 76 5.36 -17.45 8.54
CA ALA A 76 5.74 -18.68 7.85
C ALA A 76 5.92 -18.49 6.34
N PHE A 77 5.11 -17.64 5.71
CA PHE A 77 5.25 -17.26 4.31
C PHE A 77 6.57 -16.51 4.07
N VAL A 78 6.87 -15.49 4.88
CA VAL A 78 8.12 -14.72 4.80
C VAL A 78 9.33 -15.64 5.01
N GLU A 79 9.25 -16.61 5.92
CA GLU A 79 10.30 -17.62 6.11
C GLU A 79 10.56 -18.48 4.87
N ARG A 80 9.50 -18.86 4.15
CA ARG A 80 9.59 -19.74 2.98
C ARG A 80 10.06 -19.03 1.71
N HIS A 81 9.63 -17.78 1.51
CA HIS A 81 9.82 -17.06 0.25
C HIS A 81 10.76 -15.84 0.34
N GLY A 82 11.03 -15.34 1.55
CA GLY A 82 11.91 -14.19 1.76
C GLY A 82 13.39 -14.55 1.72
N THR A 83 14.23 -13.62 1.25
CA THR A 83 15.68 -13.81 1.23
C THR A 83 16.26 -13.94 2.65
N THR A 84 17.32 -14.73 2.79
CA THR A 84 18.01 -14.99 4.06
C THR A 84 19.03 -13.92 4.41
N THR A 85 19.37 -13.02 3.48
CA THR A 85 20.31 -11.93 3.71
C THR A 85 19.58 -10.83 4.48
N PRO A 86 19.92 -10.56 5.75
CA PRO A 86 19.53 -9.31 6.35
C PRO A 86 20.27 -8.25 5.54
N THR A 87 19.56 -7.38 4.84
CA THR A 87 20.12 -6.06 4.52
C THR A 87 20.59 -5.52 5.86
N GLN A 88 21.89 -5.26 6.01
CA GLN A 88 22.42 -4.65 7.22
C GLN A 88 21.81 -3.25 7.27
N SER A 89 20.62 -3.13 7.85
CA SER A 89 20.00 -1.85 8.10
C SER A 89 21.00 -1.03 8.93
N PRO A 90 21.31 0.21 8.55
CA PRO A 90 22.22 1.08 9.33
C PRO A 90 21.78 1.28 10.79
N LEU A 91 20.57 0.84 11.14
CA LEU A 91 19.94 1.00 12.44
C LEU A 91 20.50 0.09 13.53
N GLN A 92 21.32 -0.92 13.21
CA GLN A 92 22.04 -1.68 14.23
C GLN A 92 23.39 -1.01 14.60
N LYS A 93 23.31 0.13 15.28
CA LYS A 93 24.14 0.52 16.45
C LYS A 93 24.09 2.03 16.70
N SER A 94 23.29 2.42 17.69
CA SER A 94 23.71 3.45 18.65
C SER A 94 23.09 3.14 20.01
N SER A 95 23.59 2.09 20.65
CA SER A 95 23.49 1.97 22.11
C SER A 95 24.51 2.92 22.72
N ASN A 96 24.15 4.19 22.88
CA ASN A 96 24.70 5.10 23.87
C ASN A 96 23.67 6.21 24.06
N GLY A 97 23.27 6.40 25.32
CA GLY A 97 22.24 7.35 25.72
C GLY A 97 22.56 8.78 25.33
N ASP A 98 21.51 9.52 25.03
CA ASP A 98 21.06 10.65 25.84
C ASP A 98 19.59 10.90 25.47
N ASP A 99 18.73 11.00 26.50
CA ASP A 99 17.36 11.48 26.37
C ASP A 99 17.42 13.00 26.13
N ASP A 100 17.06 13.45 24.92
CA ASP A 100 16.50 14.78 24.62
C ASP A 100 15.99 14.79 23.16
N ASP A 101 14.95 15.58 22.90
CA ASP A 101 14.06 15.59 21.74
C ASP A 101 14.69 15.65 20.31
N ASP A 102 13.95 15.10 19.34
CA ASP A 102 13.64 15.74 18.04
C ASP A 102 14.16 15.27 16.65
N ASP A 103 14.94 14.20 16.46
CA ASP A 103 15.02 13.61 15.10
C ASP A 103 15.49 12.15 15.11
N ASP A 104 14.53 11.22 15.16
CA ASP A 104 14.82 9.82 14.91
C ASP A 104 14.96 9.60 13.40
N GLY A 105 16.07 8.97 13.03
CA GLY A 105 16.48 8.71 11.65
C GLY A 105 15.39 8.19 10.72
N MET A 106 14.32 7.54 11.21
CA MET A 106 13.20 7.08 10.39
C MET A 106 12.27 8.19 9.93
N THR A 107 11.83 9.07 10.85
CA THR A 107 11.07 10.26 10.44
C THR A 107 11.97 11.20 9.63
N THR A 108 13.25 11.27 9.97
CA THR A 108 14.24 12.03 9.22
C THR A 108 14.28 11.60 7.75
N ARG A 109 14.14 10.30 7.44
CA ARG A 109 14.15 9.81 6.05
C ARG A 109 12.93 10.26 5.24
N VAL A 110 11.72 10.19 5.80
CA VAL A 110 10.52 10.68 5.13
C VAL A 110 10.62 12.20 4.92
N LYS A 111 11.05 12.93 5.96
CA LYS A 111 11.27 14.37 5.89
C LYS A 111 12.30 14.75 4.81
N GLN A 112 13.44 14.04 4.75
CA GLN A 112 14.47 14.24 3.73
C GLN A 112 13.97 13.91 2.33
N PHE A 113 13.20 12.83 2.17
CA PHE A 113 12.56 12.48 0.91
C PHE A 113 11.66 13.62 0.41
N LEU A 114 10.78 14.14 1.28
CA LEU A 114 9.90 15.26 0.94
C LEU A 114 10.70 16.53 0.62
N GLN A 115 11.72 16.87 1.41
CA GLN A 115 12.59 18.04 1.17
C GLN A 115 13.27 18.00 -0.19
N ASN A 116 13.69 16.81 -0.62
CA ASN A 116 14.37 16.58 -1.89
C ASN A 116 13.41 16.40 -3.07
N SER A 117 12.12 16.23 -2.81
CA SER A 117 11.09 16.11 -3.84
C SER A 117 10.72 17.50 -4.38
N PRO A 118 10.31 17.61 -5.66
CA PRO A 118 9.75 18.85 -6.17
C PRO A 118 8.44 19.20 -5.45
N ASP A 119 8.06 20.48 -5.50
CA ASP A 119 6.74 20.91 -5.03
C ASP A 119 5.65 20.24 -5.86
N ASP A 120 4.59 19.79 -5.20
CA ASP A 120 3.53 18.92 -5.77
C ASP A 120 4.11 17.74 -6.58
N GLY A 121 5.21 17.16 -6.09
CA GLY A 121 5.94 16.07 -6.73
C GLY A 121 5.67 14.68 -6.18
N VAL A 122 4.92 14.58 -5.08
CA VAL A 122 4.73 13.32 -4.34
C VAL A 122 3.27 12.92 -4.31
N ASP A 123 2.95 11.75 -4.86
CA ASP A 123 1.66 11.11 -4.65
C ASP A 123 1.76 10.11 -3.50
N LEU A 124 0.91 10.29 -2.49
CA LEU A 124 0.92 9.50 -1.27
C LEU A 124 -0.19 8.45 -1.31
N LEU A 125 0.18 7.18 -1.33
CA LEU A 125 -0.76 6.05 -1.26
C LEU A 125 -0.76 5.47 0.15
N CYS A 126 -1.92 5.51 0.81
CA CYS A 126 -2.15 5.06 2.17
C CYS A 126 -2.98 3.78 2.15
N LEU A 127 -2.30 2.66 2.36
CA LEU A 127 -2.87 1.31 2.31
C LEU A 127 -3.13 0.71 3.70
N GLY A 128 -2.55 1.32 4.74
CA GLY A 128 -2.78 0.96 6.15
C GLY A 128 -3.41 2.08 6.96
N PRO A 129 -3.43 1.96 8.31
CA PRO A 129 -3.91 3.00 9.21
C PRO A 129 -3.18 4.35 9.03
N LEU A 130 -3.90 5.46 9.21
CA LEU A 130 -3.40 6.81 8.86
C LEU A 130 -2.48 7.46 9.92
N SER A 131 -2.01 6.69 10.91
CA SER A 131 -1.19 7.18 12.02
C SER A 131 0.09 7.89 11.56
N ASN A 132 0.74 7.39 10.50
CA ASN A 132 1.94 8.02 9.94
C ASN A 132 1.63 9.38 9.30
N VAL A 133 0.54 9.43 8.52
CA VAL A 133 0.13 10.66 7.81
C VAL A 133 -0.25 11.75 8.81
N ALA A 134 -0.96 11.40 9.88
CA ALA A 134 -1.28 12.31 10.97
C ALA A 134 -0.01 12.87 11.65
N ASP A 135 0.95 12.01 12.00
CA ASP A 135 2.25 12.42 12.57
C ASP A 135 3.01 13.39 11.66
N TRP A 136 3.06 13.10 10.36
CA TRP A 136 3.75 13.95 9.38
C TRP A 136 3.07 15.31 9.20
N MET A 137 1.74 15.33 9.16
CA MET A 137 0.95 16.56 9.11
C MET A 137 1.14 17.43 10.36
N GLU A 138 1.38 16.82 11.53
CA GLU A 138 1.66 17.54 12.76
C GLU A 138 3.11 18.07 12.80
N ARG A 139 4.09 17.22 12.47
CA ARG A 139 5.52 17.52 12.66
C ARG A 139 6.15 18.35 11.55
N PHE A 140 5.69 18.21 10.32
CA PHE A 140 6.19 18.99 9.18
C PHE A 140 5.06 19.39 8.20
N PRO A 141 4.05 20.14 8.68
CA PRO A 141 2.88 20.53 7.90
C PRO A 141 3.22 21.25 6.58
N ASP A 142 4.23 22.12 6.60
CA ASP A 142 4.62 22.89 5.41
C ASP A 142 5.18 21.98 4.30
N LEU A 143 5.96 20.96 4.67
CA LEU A 143 6.44 19.97 3.70
C LEU A 143 5.29 19.13 3.15
N MET A 144 4.40 18.67 4.02
CA MET A 144 3.21 17.91 3.58
C MET A 144 2.37 18.72 2.59
N MET A 145 2.10 20.00 2.87
CA MET A 145 1.29 20.85 2.00
C MET A 145 1.98 21.21 0.68
N THR A 146 3.29 21.43 0.69
CA THR A 146 4.03 21.90 -0.49
C THR A 146 4.49 20.78 -1.40
N LYS A 147 4.77 19.59 -0.86
CA LYS A 147 5.38 18.48 -1.60
C LYS A 147 4.37 17.44 -2.08
N VAL A 148 3.32 17.19 -1.31
CA VAL A 148 2.32 16.15 -1.64
C VAL A 148 1.32 16.69 -2.65
N SER A 149 1.23 16.09 -3.83
CA SER A 149 0.29 16.43 -4.90
C SER A 149 -1.09 15.81 -4.66
N SER A 150 -1.13 14.51 -4.36
CA SER A 150 -2.36 13.77 -4.08
C SER A 150 -2.19 12.78 -2.95
N VAL A 151 -3.31 12.44 -2.29
CA VAL A 151 -3.36 11.44 -1.22
C VAL A 151 -4.45 10.44 -1.53
N TRP A 152 -4.08 9.21 -1.89
CA TRP A 152 -5.01 8.12 -2.14
C TRP A 152 -5.11 7.23 -0.91
N ILE A 153 -6.30 7.09 -0.36
CA ILE A 153 -6.52 6.40 0.93
C ILE A 153 -7.41 5.20 0.69
N LEU A 154 -6.89 4.00 0.96
CA LEU A 154 -7.73 2.84 1.22
C LEU A 154 -8.20 2.87 2.67
N GLY A 155 -9.50 2.89 2.87
CA GLY A 155 -10.08 2.73 4.19
C GLY A 155 -11.50 3.27 4.29
N GLY A 156 -12.06 3.20 5.48
CA GLY A 156 -13.43 3.65 5.72
C GLY A 156 -14.46 2.87 4.92
N SER A 157 -15.67 3.43 4.82
CA SER A 157 -16.76 2.80 4.09
C SER A 157 -17.48 3.81 3.23
N HIS A 158 -18.30 3.33 2.30
CA HIS A 158 -19.08 4.20 1.44
C HIS A 158 -19.86 5.21 2.30
N PRO A 159 -19.77 6.54 2.03
CA PRO A 159 -20.27 7.58 2.93
C PRO A 159 -21.79 7.59 3.21
N THR A 160 -22.54 6.72 2.53
CA THR A 160 -23.98 6.51 2.71
C THR A 160 -24.31 5.18 3.41
N THR A 161 -23.30 4.42 3.82
CA THR A 161 -23.47 3.18 4.58
C THR A 161 -23.30 3.46 6.07
N GLU A 162 -24.00 2.70 6.92
CA GLU A 162 -23.83 2.78 8.38
C GLU A 162 -22.67 1.91 8.88
N ARG A 163 -21.73 1.57 7.99
CA ARG A 163 -20.64 0.66 8.28
C ARG A 163 -19.52 1.41 9.01
N VAL A 164 -19.09 0.86 10.15
CA VAL A 164 -18.12 1.49 11.07
C VAL A 164 -16.91 0.59 11.38
N ASP A 165 -16.76 -0.52 10.66
CA ASP A 165 -15.82 -1.61 10.96
C ASP A 165 -14.74 -1.82 9.89
N GLU A 166 -14.44 -0.81 9.06
CA GLU A 166 -13.27 -0.91 8.18
C GLU A 166 -11.98 -0.90 9.01
N PHE A 167 -11.05 -1.80 8.67
CA PHE A 167 -9.88 -2.10 9.47
C PHE A 167 -8.97 -0.88 9.65
N ASN A 168 -8.53 -0.23 8.57
CA ASN A 168 -7.57 0.88 8.63
C ASN A 168 -8.07 2.05 9.45
N PHE A 169 -9.32 2.47 9.24
CA PHE A 169 -9.91 3.57 10.01
C PHE A 169 -10.22 3.15 11.44
N GLY A 170 -10.67 1.91 11.67
CA GLY A 170 -10.91 1.38 13.02
C GLY A 170 -9.61 1.22 13.83
N GLN A 171 -8.48 0.94 13.18
CA GLN A 171 -7.17 0.85 13.85
C GLN A 171 -6.73 2.21 14.38
N ASP A 172 -6.96 3.32 13.67
CA ASP A 172 -6.62 4.66 14.15
C ASP A 172 -7.65 5.74 13.75
N ALA A 173 -8.83 5.66 14.36
CA ALA A 173 -9.92 6.61 14.14
C ALA A 173 -9.54 8.08 14.44
N PRO A 174 -8.81 8.41 15.53
CA PRO A 174 -8.34 9.78 15.75
C PRO A 174 -7.42 10.28 14.63
N ALA A 175 -6.47 9.47 14.16
CA ALA A 175 -5.58 9.85 13.06
C ALA A 175 -6.36 10.05 11.76
N ALA A 176 -7.29 9.15 11.44
CA ALA A 176 -8.15 9.29 10.27
C ALA A 176 -8.99 10.59 10.34
N SER A 177 -9.65 10.85 11.47
CA SER A 177 -10.38 12.12 11.68
C SER A 177 -9.48 13.34 11.49
N TYR A 178 -8.25 13.31 12.02
CA TYR A 178 -7.29 14.41 11.89
C TYR A 178 -6.85 14.66 10.45
N VAL A 179 -6.58 13.60 9.67
CA VAL A 179 -6.17 13.71 8.27
C VAL A 179 -7.31 14.29 7.42
N PHE A 180 -8.54 13.82 7.60
CA PHE A 180 -9.71 14.24 6.83
C PHE A 180 -10.20 15.65 7.18
N GLU A 181 -9.97 16.12 8.41
CA GLU A 181 -10.27 17.49 8.84
C GLU A 181 -9.07 18.45 8.66
N GLY A 182 -7.93 17.91 8.23
CA GLY A 182 -6.66 18.63 8.15
C GLY A 182 -6.39 19.32 6.82
N ARG A 183 -5.18 19.86 6.70
CA ARG A 183 -4.77 20.73 5.57
C ARG A 183 -4.54 20.01 4.23
N LEU A 184 -4.66 18.68 4.20
CA LEU A 184 -4.55 17.88 2.98
C LEU A 184 -5.91 17.45 2.43
N ALA A 185 -7.03 17.83 3.08
CA ALA A 185 -8.36 17.33 2.73
C ALA A 185 -8.77 17.57 1.26
N ASP A 186 -8.25 18.63 0.64
CA ASP A 186 -8.46 18.98 -0.77
C ASP A 186 -7.63 18.13 -1.75
N LYS A 187 -6.58 17.46 -1.26
CA LYS A 187 -5.73 16.53 -2.02
C LYS A 187 -6.12 15.06 -1.86
N ILE A 188 -7.09 14.75 -0.99
CA ILE A 188 -7.51 13.37 -0.69
C ILE A 188 -8.42 12.81 -1.78
N THR A 189 -8.18 11.54 -2.15
CA THR A 189 -9.13 10.64 -2.81
C THR A 189 -9.33 9.40 -1.95
N LEU A 190 -10.57 9.11 -1.60
CA LEU A 190 -10.92 7.94 -0.79
C LEU A 190 -11.26 6.75 -1.69
N VAL A 191 -10.74 5.58 -1.35
CA VAL A 191 -11.12 4.28 -1.91
C VAL A 191 -11.73 3.47 -0.76
N PRO A 192 -13.08 3.46 -0.62
CA PRO A 192 -13.74 2.75 0.47
C PRO A 192 -13.53 1.23 0.45
N GLY A 193 -13.32 0.61 1.60
CA GLY A 193 -13.05 -0.84 1.66
C GLY A 193 -14.22 -1.72 1.20
N ASP A 194 -15.46 -1.22 1.30
CA ASP A 194 -16.65 -1.93 0.84
C ASP A 194 -16.81 -1.91 -0.68
N VAL A 195 -16.27 -0.92 -1.40
CA VAL A 195 -16.28 -0.88 -2.88
C VAL A 195 -15.14 -1.67 -3.51
N THR A 196 -14.17 -2.09 -2.72
CA THR A 196 -13.04 -2.93 -3.15
C THR A 196 -13.21 -4.40 -2.78
N SER A 197 -14.35 -4.78 -2.21
CA SER A 197 -14.56 -6.09 -1.62
C SER A 197 -14.84 -7.19 -2.65
N HIS A 198 -14.36 -8.40 -2.37
CA HIS A 198 -14.59 -9.62 -3.16
C HIS A 198 -16.07 -9.97 -3.38
N HIS A 199 -17.00 -9.46 -2.57
CA HIS A 199 -18.43 -9.69 -2.77
C HIS A 199 -19.01 -9.02 -4.03
N LEU A 200 -18.23 -8.18 -4.70
CA LEU A 200 -18.65 -7.41 -5.87
C LEU A 200 -18.26 -8.05 -7.21
N VAL A 201 -17.54 -9.17 -7.19
CA VAL A 201 -17.09 -9.87 -8.41
C VAL A 201 -17.87 -11.15 -8.67
N ALA A 202 -17.75 -11.66 -9.90
CA ALA A 202 -18.32 -12.95 -10.29
C ALA A 202 -17.61 -14.13 -9.58
N ASP A 203 -18.32 -15.25 -9.43
CA ASP A 203 -17.82 -16.45 -8.73
C ASP A 203 -16.54 -17.04 -9.33
N ASP A 204 -16.30 -16.82 -10.62
CA ASP A 204 -15.13 -17.31 -11.35
C ASP A 204 -13.92 -16.36 -11.29
N PHE A 205 -14.07 -15.16 -10.73
CA PHE A 205 -12.99 -14.18 -10.64
C PHE A 205 -11.77 -14.73 -9.91
N ILE A 206 -11.98 -15.17 -8.66
CA ILE A 206 -10.91 -15.68 -7.79
C ILE A 206 -10.29 -16.97 -8.39
N PRO A 207 -11.08 -18.00 -8.77
CA PRO A 207 -10.54 -19.19 -9.42
C PRO A 207 -9.67 -18.88 -10.65
N THR A 208 -10.08 -17.92 -11.49
CA THR A 208 -9.32 -17.53 -12.69
C THR A 208 -7.96 -16.94 -12.34
N ILE A 209 -7.89 -16.06 -11.35
CA ILE A 209 -6.64 -15.44 -10.89
C ILE A 209 -5.71 -16.48 -10.25
N VAL A 210 -6.25 -17.33 -9.38
CA VAL A 210 -5.48 -18.39 -8.71
C VAL A 210 -4.92 -19.39 -9.72
N GLU A 211 -5.74 -19.83 -10.69
CA GLU A 211 -5.28 -20.77 -11.71
C GLU A 211 -4.15 -20.17 -12.55
N ALA A 212 -4.26 -18.89 -12.92
CA ALA A 212 -3.19 -18.18 -13.62
C ALA A 212 -1.90 -18.10 -12.78
N ALA A 213 -2.01 -17.80 -11.48
CA ALA A 213 -0.87 -17.76 -10.57
C ALA A 213 -0.19 -19.14 -10.45
N CYS A 214 -0.96 -20.22 -10.27
CA CYS A 214 -0.42 -21.58 -10.19
C CYS A 214 0.27 -22.00 -11.49
N ARG A 215 -0.35 -21.75 -12.67
CA ARG A 215 0.26 -22.08 -13.97
C ARG A 215 1.62 -21.39 -14.17
N ASN A 216 1.76 -20.16 -13.70
CA ASN A 216 3.02 -19.41 -13.86
C ASN A 216 4.14 -19.90 -12.94
N GLN A 217 3.83 -20.59 -11.84
CA GLN A 217 4.86 -21.26 -11.04
C GLN A 217 5.46 -22.47 -11.78
N GLU A 218 4.64 -23.21 -12.54
CA GLU A 218 5.07 -24.42 -13.25
C GLU A 218 5.95 -24.12 -14.48
N LEU A 219 5.78 -22.95 -15.11
CA LEU A 219 6.52 -22.51 -16.30
C LEU A 219 7.91 -21.92 -15.98
N ALA A 220 8.32 -21.89 -14.70
CA ALA A 220 9.48 -21.17 -14.20
C ALA A 220 10.85 -21.82 -14.50
N SER A 221 11.08 -22.31 -15.72
CA SER A 221 12.42 -22.59 -16.21
C SER A 221 13.08 -21.29 -16.69
N THR A 222 13.94 -20.75 -15.83
CA THR A 222 15.08 -19.85 -16.08
C THR A 222 14.90 -18.33 -16.30
N ASP A 223 13.84 -17.78 -16.90
CA ASP A 223 13.79 -16.33 -17.24
C ASP A 223 12.53 -15.59 -16.75
N TYR A 224 12.26 -15.59 -15.43
CA TYR A 224 11.08 -14.93 -14.86
C TYR A 224 11.44 -13.72 -14.00
N ASN A 225 10.67 -12.64 -14.12
CA ASN A 225 10.72 -11.49 -13.21
C ASN A 225 10.46 -11.96 -11.77
N VAL A 226 11.35 -11.60 -10.85
CA VAL A 226 11.27 -11.95 -9.41
C VAL A 226 9.96 -11.49 -8.77
N ASN A 227 9.44 -10.34 -9.19
CA ASN A 227 8.19 -9.79 -8.69
C ASN A 227 7.00 -10.64 -9.15
N THR A 228 6.99 -11.08 -10.40
CA THR A 228 5.90 -11.94 -10.91
C THR A 228 5.84 -13.29 -10.20
N LYS A 229 7.01 -13.87 -9.87
CA LYS A 229 7.09 -15.10 -9.06
C LYS A 229 6.54 -14.89 -7.65
N LEU A 230 6.96 -13.80 -6.99
CA LEU A 230 6.47 -13.47 -5.66
C LEU A 230 4.96 -13.24 -5.67
N LEU A 231 4.44 -12.50 -6.64
CA LEU A 231 3.01 -12.26 -6.83
C LEU A 231 2.21 -13.57 -6.89
N ALA A 232 2.68 -14.54 -7.67
CA ALA A 232 2.02 -15.84 -7.76
C ALA A 232 2.00 -16.61 -6.43
N HIS A 233 3.08 -16.55 -5.65
CA HIS A 233 3.15 -17.18 -4.33
C HIS A 233 2.24 -16.50 -3.30
N ILE A 234 2.13 -15.17 -3.33
CA ILE A 234 1.23 -14.42 -2.44
C ILE A 234 -0.24 -14.83 -2.70
N ILE A 235 -0.64 -14.86 -3.98
CA ILE A 235 -1.99 -15.21 -4.40
C ILE A 235 -2.33 -16.66 -4.00
N GLU A 236 -1.39 -17.59 -4.12
CA GLU A 236 -1.63 -18.98 -3.72
C GLU A 236 -1.82 -19.12 -2.19
N GLU A 237 -1.02 -18.41 -1.39
CA GLU A 237 -1.08 -18.47 0.08
C GLU A 237 -2.36 -17.84 0.63
N GLU A 238 -2.86 -16.76 0.00
CA GLU A 238 -4.06 -16.04 0.43
C GLU A 238 -4.97 -15.71 -0.77
N GLN A 239 -5.64 -16.73 -1.29
CA GLN A 239 -6.37 -16.73 -2.57
C GLN A 239 -7.48 -15.70 -2.69
N GLN A 240 -8.15 -15.42 -1.58
CA GLN A 240 -9.32 -14.54 -1.58
C GLN A 240 -8.90 -13.11 -1.24
N TYR A 241 -8.39 -12.86 -0.04
CA TYR A 241 -8.22 -11.49 0.43
C TYR A 241 -7.05 -10.74 -0.24
N SER A 242 -5.98 -11.41 -0.64
CA SER A 242 -4.77 -10.74 -1.17
C SER A 242 -4.97 -9.97 -2.48
N ILE A 243 -6.04 -10.25 -3.22
CA ILE A 243 -6.32 -9.64 -4.52
C ILE A 243 -7.47 -8.63 -4.47
N PHE A 244 -7.84 -8.16 -3.28
CA PHE A 244 -8.85 -7.11 -3.07
C PHE A 244 -8.32 -6.05 -2.11
N TYR A 245 -9.08 -4.97 -1.91
CA TYR A 245 -8.67 -3.84 -1.06
C TYR A 245 -7.46 -3.09 -1.64
N ASP A 246 -6.26 -3.29 -1.11
CA ASP A 246 -5.05 -2.54 -1.43
C ASP A 246 -4.70 -2.53 -2.91
N PRO A 247 -4.69 -3.68 -3.64
CA PRO A 247 -4.32 -3.64 -5.04
C PRO A 247 -5.42 -3.01 -5.90
N VAL A 248 -6.68 -2.99 -5.44
CA VAL A 248 -7.75 -2.22 -6.08
C VAL A 248 -7.49 -0.72 -5.91
N CYS A 249 -7.08 -0.27 -4.72
CA CYS A 249 -6.72 1.13 -4.48
C CYS A 249 -5.57 1.60 -5.39
N ILE A 250 -4.49 0.81 -5.45
CA ILE A 250 -3.36 1.05 -6.36
C ILE A 250 -3.82 1.04 -7.83
N PHE A 251 -4.64 0.07 -8.22
CA PHE A 251 -5.17 -0.01 -9.58
C PHE A 251 -5.95 1.25 -9.94
N LEU A 252 -6.82 1.75 -9.06
CA LEU A 252 -7.59 2.96 -9.31
C LEU A 252 -6.74 4.24 -9.34
N TYR A 253 -5.64 4.28 -8.60
CA TYR A 253 -4.66 5.36 -8.71
C TYR A 253 -4.01 5.38 -10.11
N LEU A 254 -3.64 4.21 -10.63
CA LEU A 254 -3.01 4.07 -11.96
C LEU A 254 -4.03 4.19 -13.11
N HIS A 255 -5.27 3.77 -12.88
CA HIS A 255 -6.36 3.68 -13.85
C HIS A 255 -7.65 4.31 -13.31
N PRO A 256 -7.67 5.64 -13.06
CA PRO A 256 -8.84 6.32 -12.50
C PRO A 256 -10.06 6.23 -13.42
N GLU A 257 -9.88 6.01 -14.72
CA GLU A 257 -10.97 5.75 -15.67
C GLU A 257 -11.73 4.45 -15.40
N ALA A 258 -11.13 3.52 -14.64
CA ALA A 258 -11.75 2.26 -14.26
C ALA A 258 -12.67 2.37 -13.04
N ALA A 259 -12.95 3.58 -12.56
CA ALA A 259 -13.95 3.82 -11.52
C ALA A 259 -14.87 5.00 -11.85
N ARG A 260 -16.06 4.97 -11.26
CA ARG A 260 -16.89 6.16 -11.11
C ARG A 260 -16.58 6.80 -9.77
N PHE A 261 -16.21 8.07 -9.78
CA PHE A 261 -16.00 8.86 -8.58
C PHE A 261 -17.18 9.80 -8.31
N ALA A 262 -17.57 9.89 -7.05
CA ALA A 262 -18.49 10.90 -6.55
C ALA A 262 -17.75 11.81 -5.55
N ARG A 263 -18.33 12.98 -5.23
CA ARG A 263 -17.75 13.91 -4.24
C ARG A 263 -18.76 14.17 -3.14
N VAL A 264 -18.33 14.07 -1.89
CA VAL A 264 -19.16 14.38 -0.72
C VAL A 264 -18.36 15.18 0.31
N PRO A 265 -19.02 16.00 1.14
CA PRO A 265 -18.37 16.59 2.29
C PRO A 265 -18.20 15.48 3.34
N LEU A 266 -16.99 14.95 3.44
CA LEU A 266 -16.72 13.74 4.22
C LEU A 266 -16.13 14.09 5.58
N ARG A 267 -16.51 13.32 6.60
CA ARG A 267 -15.91 13.33 7.94
C ARG A 267 -15.69 11.90 8.42
N VAL A 268 -14.65 11.69 9.23
CA VAL A 268 -14.43 10.45 9.96
C VAL A 268 -14.73 10.68 11.43
N ASP A 269 -15.48 9.78 12.05
CA ASP A 269 -15.73 9.82 13.49
C ASP A 269 -14.44 9.45 14.26
N PRO A 270 -13.96 10.30 15.18
CA PRO A 270 -12.66 10.10 15.84
C PRO A 270 -12.64 8.95 16.84
N GLU A 271 -13.80 8.42 17.25
CA GLU A 271 -13.86 7.29 18.19
C GLU A 271 -13.99 5.95 17.47
N SER A 272 -14.87 5.89 16.47
CA SER A 272 -15.23 4.65 15.77
C SER A 272 -14.53 4.44 14.43
N GLY A 273 -14.07 5.52 13.77
CA GLY A 273 -13.56 5.46 12.40
C GLY A 273 -14.67 5.46 11.35
N ALA A 274 -15.93 5.65 11.75
CA ALA A 274 -17.07 5.70 10.85
C ALA A 274 -16.91 6.81 9.80
N THR A 275 -17.13 6.46 8.53
CA THR A 275 -17.13 7.43 7.43
C THR A 275 -18.52 8.00 7.25
N GLN A 276 -18.67 9.33 7.30
CA GLN A 276 -19.96 10.00 7.25
C GLN A 276 -19.93 11.19 6.30
N SER A 277 -21.01 11.36 5.53
CA SER A 277 -21.28 12.63 4.88
C SER A 277 -21.73 13.66 5.92
N SER A 278 -21.05 14.79 6.04
CA SER A 278 -21.35 15.85 7.00
C SER A 278 -21.42 17.21 6.32
N SER A 279 -22.54 17.91 6.47
CA SER A 279 -22.68 19.30 5.98
C SER A 279 -21.80 20.32 6.70
N GLY A 280 -21.05 19.89 7.74
CA GLY A 280 -20.14 20.73 8.51
C GLY A 280 -18.73 20.86 7.92
N THR A 281 -18.36 20.03 6.93
CA THR A 281 -17.06 20.13 6.26
C THR A 281 -17.20 20.84 4.91
N THR A 282 -16.21 21.67 4.55
CA THR A 282 -16.20 22.43 3.30
C THR A 282 -15.49 21.70 2.17
N ALA A 283 -14.57 20.78 2.49
CA ALA A 283 -13.84 20.00 1.50
C ALA A 283 -14.73 18.90 0.92
N MET A 284 -14.98 19.00 -0.38
CA MET A 284 -15.70 17.98 -1.14
C MET A 284 -14.69 16.90 -1.57
N ILE A 285 -14.64 15.80 -0.86
CA ILE A 285 -13.64 14.75 -1.08
C ILE A 285 -14.16 13.76 -2.12
N PRO A 286 -13.39 13.51 -3.21
CA PRO A 286 -13.71 12.44 -4.15
C PRO A 286 -13.57 11.08 -3.48
N PHE A 287 -14.51 10.18 -3.76
CA PHE A 287 -14.41 8.78 -3.37
C PHE A 287 -14.82 7.86 -4.51
N ALA A 288 -14.21 6.67 -4.57
CA ALA A 288 -14.59 5.63 -5.52
C ALA A 288 -15.98 5.09 -5.14
N GLU A 289 -16.96 5.27 -6.03
CA GLU A 289 -18.33 4.79 -5.83
C GLU A 289 -18.53 3.39 -6.43
N GLN A 290 -17.91 3.14 -7.58
CA GLN A 290 -17.97 1.87 -8.29
C GLN A 290 -16.65 1.58 -9.00
N VAL A 291 -16.27 0.31 -9.06
CA VAL A 291 -15.04 -0.19 -9.69
C VAL A 291 -15.41 -1.09 -10.86
N ASN A 292 -14.69 -0.92 -11.99
CA ASN A 292 -14.73 -1.84 -13.12
C ASN A 292 -13.82 -3.04 -12.83
N PHE A 293 -14.40 -4.08 -12.23
CA PHE A 293 -13.65 -5.28 -11.85
C PHE A 293 -13.17 -6.11 -13.04
N ASP A 294 -13.78 -6.01 -14.23
CA ASP A 294 -13.28 -6.70 -15.43
C ASP A 294 -11.92 -6.10 -15.87
N ALA A 295 -11.80 -4.77 -15.83
CA ALA A 295 -10.53 -4.08 -16.10
C ALA A 295 -9.47 -4.42 -15.04
N TYR A 296 -9.87 -4.47 -13.78
CA TYR A 296 -8.98 -4.89 -12.68
C TYR A 296 -8.50 -6.34 -12.83
N GLN A 297 -9.40 -7.26 -13.20
CA GLN A 297 -9.04 -8.67 -13.45
C GLN A 297 -7.99 -8.78 -14.56
N ALA A 298 -8.22 -8.07 -15.67
CA ALA A 298 -7.30 -8.08 -16.80
C ALA A 298 -5.92 -7.53 -16.40
N TRP A 299 -5.88 -6.45 -15.61
CA TRP A 299 -4.65 -5.86 -15.10
C TRP A 299 -3.86 -6.82 -14.19
N LEU A 300 -4.54 -7.51 -13.26
CA LEU A 300 -3.92 -8.55 -12.42
C LEU A 300 -3.40 -9.73 -13.24
N LEU A 301 -4.21 -10.25 -14.16
CA LEU A 301 -3.81 -11.37 -15.01
C LEU A 301 -2.58 -11.02 -15.85
N GLN A 302 -2.53 -9.80 -16.40
CA GLN A 302 -1.37 -9.33 -17.12
C GLN A 302 -0.14 -9.33 -16.22
N ALA A 303 -0.21 -8.76 -15.01
CA ALA A 303 0.91 -8.76 -14.06
C ALA A 303 1.42 -10.17 -13.76
N ILE A 304 0.50 -11.11 -13.53
CA ILE A 304 0.80 -12.51 -13.22
C ILE A 304 1.48 -13.19 -14.42
N GLN A 305 1.05 -12.91 -15.64
CA GLN A 305 1.49 -13.58 -16.87
C GLN A 305 2.71 -12.95 -17.56
N GLN A 306 3.26 -11.84 -17.07
CA GLN A 306 4.41 -11.21 -17.73
C GLN A 306 5.65 -12.13 -17.73
N SER A 307 6.05 -12.60 -18.92
CA SER A 307 7.40 -13.10 -19.21
C SER A 307 8.39 -11.94 -19.28
N SER A 308 9.67 -12.20 -19.02
CA SER A 308 10.76 -11.21 -18.97
C SER A 308 11.11 -10.52 -20.30
N ASP A 309 10.24 -10.58 -21.31
CA ASP A 309 10.48 -10.06 -22.67
C ASP A 309 10.65 -8.52 -22.70
N ALA A 310 10.28 -7.81 -21.63
CA ALA A 310 10.40 -6.35 -21.53
C ALA A 310 11.83 -5.83 -21.26
N GLN A 311 12.81 -6.68 -20.95
CA GLN A 311 14.22 -6.25 -20.80
C GLN A 311 15.03 -6.35 -22.11
N SER A 312 14.51 -7.01 -23.15
CA SER A 312 15.21 -7.15 -24.44
C SER A 312 15.07 -5.90 -25.33
N SER A 313 13.99 -5.13 -25.20
CA SER A 313 13.76 -3.94 -26.03
C SER A 313 14.62 -2.73 -25.64
N CYS A 314 15.30 -2.75 -24.49
CA CYS A 314 16.21 -1.67 -24.08
C CYS A 314 17.67 -1.89 -24.53
N THR A 315 17.99 -3.06 -25.12
CA THR A 315 19.35 -3.36 -25.62
C THR A 315 19.47 -3.31 -27.14
N GLU A 316 18.37 -3.44 -27.90
CA GLU A 316 18.42 -3.31 -29.36
C GLU A 316 18.54 -1.86 -29.87
N GLU A 317 17.99 -0.87 -29.17
CA GLU A 317 18.15 0.56 -29.54
C GLU A 317 19.55 1.12 -29.22
N ALA A 318 20.33 0.44 -28.38
CA ALA A 318 21.72 0.82 -28.10
C ALA A 318 22.72 0.25 -29.12
N GLN A 319 22.36 -0.80 -29.86
CA GLN A 319 23.22 -1.40 -30.89
C GLN A 319 22.96 -0.88 -32.31
N THR A 320 21.82 -0.23 -32.58
CA THR A 320 21.53 0.36 -33.90
C THR A 320 22.12 1.76 -34.13
N ASN A 321 22.81 2.34 -33.14
CA ASN A 321 23.52 3.63 -33.28
C ASN A 321 25.06 3.48 -33.42
N LEU A 322 25.53 2.25 -33.69
CA LEU A 322 26.94 1.93 -33.94
C LEU A 322 27.10 1.01 -35.16
N GLU A 323 26.46 1.34 -36.28
CA GLU A 323 26.86 0.90 -37.63
C GLU A 323 26.69 2.04 -38.65
#